data_AF-A0A958WVA2-F1
#
_entry.id   AF-A0A958WVA2-F1
#
_cell.length_a   1.000
_cell.length_b   1.000
_cell.length_c   1.000
_cell.angle_alpha   90.00
_cell.angle_beta   90.00
_cell.angle_gamma   90.00
#
_symmetry.space_group_name_H-M   'P 1'
#
loop_
_entity.id
_entity.type
_entity.pdbx_description
1 polymer ?
#
loop_
_entity_poly.entity_id
_entity_poly.type
_entity_poly.pdbx_seq_one_letter_code
_entity_poly.pdbx_strand_id
1 'polypeptide(L)'
;MATIALEGMKFRAFHGFYEEEQILGGDYVVDVLVTTGIDKAAIGDDLEKTINYETIYLICESAMRKNSKLLETVAERIAMGIRHQFKYIKEMKVKVKKLNPPLGGRVESAWVEVDGSYSKRCGRCGRPMLCYGDKTCWCLDLDKRVYGKTLEQIKVHFGNQCLCKECLDYYAG
;
A
#
# COMPACT_ATOMS: atom_id res chain seq x y z
N MET A 1 -20.17 2.62 2.27
CA MET A 1 -18.77 2.13 2.40
C MET A 1 -18.38 2.28 3.84
N ALA A 2 -17.40 1.53 4.33
CA ALA A 2 -16.88 1.73 5.67
C ALA A 2 -15.35 1.64 5.67
N THR A 3 -14.75 2.25 6.68
CA THR A 3 -13.32 2.24 6.93
C THR A 3 -13.05 1.40 8.16
N ILE A 4 -12.12 0.47 8.02
CA ILE A 4 -11.56 -0.32 9.11
C ILE A 4 -10.19 0.26 9.39
N ALA A 5 -9.95 0.70 10.63
CA ALA A 5 -8.72 1.36 11.02
C ALA A 5 -8.06 0.61 12.18
N LEU A 6 -6.74 0.46 12.10
CA LEU A 6 -5.90 0.03 13.20
C LEU A 6 -4.79 1.07 13.36
N GLU A 7 -4.82 1.77 14.48
CA GLU A 7 -4.02 2.97 14.72
C GLU A 7 -3.20 2.83 16.00
N GLY A 8 -2.11 3.56 16.09
CA GLY A 8 -1.28 3.63 17.28
C GLY A 8 -0.43 2.37 17.53
N MET A 9 -0.18 1.55 16.50
CA MET A 9 0.64 0.35 16.65
C MET A 9 2.09 0.75 16.90
N LYS A 10 2.63 0.40 18.06
CA LYS A 10 3.99 0.78 18.48
C LYS A 10 4.98 -0.34 18.20
N PHE A 11 6.07 -0.01 17.53
CA PHE A 11 7.14 -0.96 17.21
C PHE A 11 8.51 -0.38 17.56
N ARG A 12 9.37 -1.22 18.12
CA ARG A 12 10.82 -0.98 18.18
C ARG A 12 11.46 -1.61 16.95
N ALA A 13 12.14 -0.81 16.13
CA ALA A 13 12.77 -1.30 14.90
C ALA A 13 14.10 -0.59 14.62
N PHE A 14 14.88 -1.13 13.69
CA PHE A 14 16.23 -0.66 13.39
C PHE A 14 16.29 -0.02 12.00
N HIS A 15 15.35 0.88 11.73
CA HIS A 15 15.29 1.60 10.45
C HIS A 15 16.06 2.93 10.52
N GLY A 16 16.86 3.20 9.51
CA GLY A 16 17.62 4.45 9.46
C GLY A 16 18.70 4.40 8.41
N PHE A 17 19.08 5.57 7.91
CA PHE A 17 20.15 5.69 6.93
C PHE A 17 21.51 5.51 7.61
N TYR A 18 21.65 6.06 8.81
CA TYR A 18 22.89 6.02 9.59
C TYR A 18 23.06 4.68 10.31
N GLU A 19 24.30 4.24 10.49
CA GLU A 19 24.62 2.95 11.12
C GLU A 19 24.19 2.93 12.59
N GLU A 20 24.35 4.06 13.29
CA GLU A 20 23.97 4.22 14.69
C GLU A 20 22.48 3.97 14.89
N GLU A 21 21.64 4.40 13.94
CA GLU A 21 20.19 4.15 13.98
C GLU A 21 19.86 2.65 13.78
N GLN A 22 20.65 1.95 12.98
CA GLN A 22 20.48 0.51 12.74
C GLN A 22 21.00 -0.35 13.91
N ILE A 23 21.79 0.22 14.82
CA ILE A 23 22.30 -0.45 16.02
C ILE A 23 21.43 -0.14 17.25
N LEU A 24 21.15 1.15 17.50
CA LEU A 24 20.38 1.58 18.68
C LEU A 24 18.88 1.34 18.52
N GLY A 25 18.40 1.36 17.28
CA GLY A 25 16.99 1.31 16.93
C GLY A 25 16.23 2.57 17.33
N GLY A 26 14.95 2.61 16.95
CA GLY A 26 14.04 3.69 17.24
C GLY A 26 12.64 3.19 17.55
N ASP A 27 11.80 4.10 18.04
CA ASP A 27 10.38 3.85 18.27
C ASP A 27 9.56 4.38 17.12
N TYR A 28 8.65 3.54 16.63
CA TYR A 28 7.81 3.83 15.48
C TYR A 28 6.35 3.64 15.85
N VAL A 29 5.49 4.43 15.20
CA VAL A 29 4.04 4.27 15.24
C VAL A 29 3.54 4.03 13.83
N VAL A 30 2.74 3.00 13.66
CA VAL A 30 2.10 2.67 12.38
C VAL A 30 0.59 2.80 12.52
N ASP A 31 -0.01 3.50 11.57
CA ASP A 31 -1.45 3.65 11.42
C ASP A 31 -1.86 3.08 10.05
N VAL A 32 -2.89 2.23 10.02
CA VAL A 32 -3.43 1.65 8.79
C VAL A 32 -4.93 1.86 8.73
N LEU A 33 -5.39 2.45 7.64
CA LEU A 33 -6.81 2.61 7.33
C LEU A 33 -7.12 1.90 6.02
N VAL A 34 -8.20 1.13 5.99
CA VAL A 34 -8.63 0.43 4.78
C VAL A 34 -10.12 0.63 4.57
N THR A 35 -10.50 1.13 3.39
CA THR A 35 -11.90 1.36 3.01
C THR A 35 -12.40 0.20 2.18
N THR A 36 -13.53 -0.39 2.54
CA THR A 36 -14.17 -1.48 1.78
C THR A 36 -15.70 -1.42 1.81
N GLY A 37 -16.34 -2.30 1.04
CA GLY A 37 -17.78 -2.54 1.15
C GLY A 37 -18.04 -3.52 2.29
N ILE A 38 -18.85 -3.13 3.26
CA ILE A 38 -19.21 -3.96 4.43
C ILE A 38 -20.61 -4.57 4.32
N ASP A 39 -21.30 -4.32 3.22
CA ASP A 39 -22.67 -4.76 2.95
C ASP A 39 -22.83 -6.28 3.13
N LYS A 40 -21.85 -7.08 2.70
CA LYS A 40 -21.90 -8.54 2.86
C LYS A 40 -21.45 -9.05 4.23
N ALA A 41 -20.55 -8.34 4.90
CA ALA A 41 -20.04 -8.73 6.21
C ALA A 41 -21.03 -8.39 7.32
N ALA A 42 -21.65 -7.20 7.26
CA ALA A 42 -22.61 -6.73 8.25
C ALA A 42 -23.93 -7.52 8.28
N ILE A 43 -24.31 -8.14 7.15
CA ILE A 43 -25.53 -8.97 7.06
C ILE A 43 -25.31 -10.37 7.67
N GLY A 44 -24.07 -10.86 7.69
CA GLY A 44 -23.76 -12.25 8.05
C GLY A 44 -22.92 -12.45 9.31
N ASP A 45 -22.47 -11.37 9.97
CA ASP A 45 -21.53 -11.41 11.10
C ASP A 45 -20.30 -12.31 10.85
N ASP A 46 -19.81 -12.28 9.60
CA ASP A 46 -18.80 -13.22 9.11
C ASP A 46 -17.43 -12.55 9.03
N LEU A 47 -16.54 -12.93 9.96
CA LEU A 47 -15.15 -12.49 10.03
C LEU A 47 -14.34 -12.84 8.77
N GLU A 48 -14.70 -13.89 8.03
CA GLU A 48 -14.01 -14.26 6.78
C GLU A 48 -14.38 -13.33 5.62
N LYS A 49 -15.50 -12.60 5.73
CA LYS A 49 -15.99 -11.65 4.72
C LYS A 49 -15.59 -10.20 5.02
N THR A 50 -14.88 -9.95 6.11
CA THR A 50 -14.39 -8.61 6.49
C THR A 50 -12.87 -8.55 6.52
N ILE A 51 -12.32 -7.36 6.72
CA ILE A 51 -10.88 -7.16 6.89
C ILE A 51 -10.55 -7.41 8.35
N ASN A 52 -9.86 -8.51 8.65
CA ASN A 52 -9.37 -8.79 9.99
C ASN A 52 -8.19 -7.85 10.33
N TYR A 53 -8.38 -6.98 11.32
CA TYR A 53 -7.34 -6.07 11.81
C TYR A 53 -6.16 -6.80 12.46
N GLU A 54 -6.34 -8.01 12.97
CA GLU A 54 -5.24 -8.86 13.44
C GLU A 54 -4.28 -9.19 12.29
N THR A 55 -4.82 -9.48 11.11
CA THR A 55 -4.01 -9.69 9.91
C THR A 55 -3.28 -8.41 9.50
N ILE A 56 -3.89 -7.23 9.63
CA ILE A 56 -3.21 -5.95 9.43
C ILE A 56 -2.03 -5.80 10.39
N TYR A 57 -2.23 -6.10 11.69
CA TYR A 57 -1.18 -6.03 12.70
C TYR A 57 0.00 -6.94 12.34
N LEU A 58 -0.27 -8.20 11.98
CA LEU A 58 0.76 -9.18 11.60
C LEU A 58 1.56 -8.75 10.36
N ILE A 59 0.89 -8.16 9.37
CA ILE A 59 1.55 -7.58 8.19
C ILE A 59 2.49 -6.43 8.61
N CYS A 60 2.01 -5.53 9.48
CA CYS A 60 2.81 -4.41 9.97
C CYS A 60 4.02 -4.91 10.78
N GLU A 61 3.81 -5.83 11.72
CA GLU A 61 4.87 -6.42 12.53
C GLU A 61 5.94 -7.07 11.67
N SER A 62 5.54 -7.89 10.69
CA SER A 62 6.47 -8.53 9.75
C SER A 62 7.28 -7.51 8.95
N ALA A 63 6.63 -6.45 8.47
CA ALA A 63 7.30 -5.40 7.71
C ALA A 63 8.30 -4.59 8.56
N MET A 64 7.95 -4.29 9.81
CA MET A 64 8.79 -3.54 10.76
C MET A 64 10.01 -4.34 11.25
N ARG A 65 9.92 -5.67 11.32
CA ARG A 65 11.07 -6.54 11.66
C ARG A 65 12.17 -6.53 10.59
N LYS A 66 11.87 -6.14 9.36
CA LYS A 66 12.85 -6.10 8.26
C LYS A 66 13.47 -4.71 8.14
N ASN A 67 14.72 -4.59 8.61
CA ASN A 67 15.49 -3.34 8.57
C ASN A 67 15.48 -2.68 7.18
N SER A 68 15.48 -1.35 7.16
CA SER A 68 15.36 -0.54 5.96
C SER A 68 15.95 0.83 6.22
N LYS A 69 16.54 1.43 5.19
CA LYS A 69 17.16 2.76 5.33
C LYS A 69 16.14 3.88 5.38
N LEU A 70 15.00 3.70 4.71
CA LEU A 70 13.99 4.71 4.43
C LEU A 70 12.62 4.30 5.00
N LEU A 71 11.86 5.27 5.51
CA LEU A 71 10.49 5.04 6.00
C LEU A 71 9.54 4.71 4.84
N GLU A 72 9.77 5.33 3.69
CA GLU A 72 9.07 5.11 2.43
C GLU A 72 9.09 3.63 2.05
N THR A 73 10.25 2.98 2.20
CA THR A 73 10.40 1.55 1.91
C THR A 73 9.58 0.68 2.86
N VAL A 74 9.46 1.10 4.12
CA VAL A 74 8.66 0.38 5.13
C VAL A 74 7.18 0.57 4.88
N ALA A 75 6.73 1.81 4.67
CA ALA A 75 5.34 2.14 4.36
C ALA A 75 4.86 1.43 3.09
N GLU A 76 5.65 1.45 2.02
CA GLU A 76 5.32 0.76 0.76
C GLU A 76 5.27 -0.76 0.95
N ARG A 77 6.17 -1.34 1.77
CA ARG A 77 6.13 -2.78 2.08
C ARG A 77 4.84 -3.18 2.80
N ILE A 78 4.42 -2.41 3.79
CA ILE A 78 3.17 -2.63 4.51
C ILE A 78 1.99 -2.51 3.53
N ALA A 79 1.97 -1.44 2.73
CA ALA A 79 0.98 -1.23 1.69
C ALA A 79 0.92 -2.42 0.70
N MET A 80 2.05 -2.96 0.27
CA MET A 80 2.11 -4.15 -0.58
C MET A 80 1.56 -5.40 0.14
N GLY A 81 1.91 -5.60 1.40
CA GLY A 81 1.41 -6.72 2.21
C GLY A 81 -0.12 -6.71 2.33
N ILE A 82 -0.70 -5.55 2.65
CA ILE A 82 -2.15 -5.34 2.74
C ILE A 82 -2.81 -5.62 1.39
N ARG A 83 -2.26 -5.08 0.29
CA ARG A 83 -2.78 -5.30 -1.06
C ARG A 83 -2.78 -6.77 -1.47
N HIS A 84 -1.73 -7.51 -1.15
CA HIS A 84 -1.66 -8.95 -1.44
C HIS A 84 -2.67 -9.76 -0.61
N GLN A 85 -2.89 -9.36 0.64
CA GLN A 85 -3.79 -10.07 1.55
C GLN A 85 -5.26 -9.82 1.23
N PHE A 86 -5.65 -8.57 0.98
CA PHE A 86 -7.06 -8.17 0.90
C PHE A 86 -7.47 -7.80 -0.53
N LYS A 87 -8.25 -8.68 -1.17
CA LYS A 87 -8.66 -8.59 -2.58
C LYS A 87 -9.86 -7.68 -2.88
N TYR A 88 -10.47 -7.05 -1.87
CA TYR A 88 -11.68 -6.24 -2.05
C TYR A 88 -11.60 -4.82 -1.45
N ILE A 89 -10.39 -4.31 -1.24
CA ILE A 89 -10.19 -2.96 -0.67
C ILE A 89 -10.39 -1.91 -1.76
N LYS A 90 -11.07 -0.82 -1.43
CA LYS A 90 -11.29 0.31 -2.36
C LYS A 90 -10.27 1.40 -2.17
N GLU A 91 -9.89 1.66 -0.92
CA GLU A 91 -8.88 2.65 -0.59
C GLU A 91 -8.07 2.14 0.60
N MET A 92 -6.86 2.64 0.74
CA MET A 92 -5.95 2.32 1.83
C MET A 92 -5.09 3.54 2.15
N LYS A 93 -4.78 3.73 3.43
CA LYS A 93 -3.76 4.65 3.91
C LYS A 93 -2.85 3.92 4.88
N VAL A 94 -1.55 4.07 4.70
CA VAL A 94 -0.52 3.53 5.61
C VAL A 94 0.38 4.68 6.02
N LYS A 95 0.39 5.02 7.31
CA LYS A 95 1.26 6.05 7.87
C LYS A 95 2.27 5.41 8.81
N VAL A 96 3.55 5.70 8.59
CA VAL A 96 4.66 5.25 9.43
C VAL A 96 5.34 6.48 10.02
N LYS A 97 5.32 6.59 11.35
CA LYS A 97 5.93 7.68 12.12
C LYS A 97 7.18 7.15 12.81
N LYS A 98 8.28 7.90 12.73
CA LYS A 98 9.46 7.74 13.58
C LYS A 98 9.38 8.76 14.70
N LEU A 99 9.34 8.29 15.95
CA LEU A 99 9.27 9.15 17.12
C LEU A 99 10.67 9.66 17.48
N ASN A 100 10.75 10.94 17.90
CA ASN A 100 11.99 11.59 18.33
C ASN A 100 13.21 11.34 17.41
N PRO A 101 13.10 11.57 16.08
CA PRO A 101 14.22 11.36 15.16
C PRO A 101 15.43 12.21 15.55
N PRO A 102 16.67 11.70 15.36
CA PRO A 102 17.89 12.37 15.78
C PRO A 102 18.26 13.51 14.81
N LEU A 103 17.57 14.65 14.92
CA LEU A 103 17.76 15.82 14.05
C LEU A 103 18.63 16.92 14.68
N GLY A 104 19.16 16.70 15.89
CA GLY A 104 19.88 17.73 16.67
C GLY A 104 18.98 18.77 17.36
N GLY A 105 17.65 18.67 17.20
CA GLY A 105 16.64 19.48 17.87
C GLY A 105 15.48 18.63 18.40
N ARG A 106 14.63 19.21 19.24
CA ARG A 106 13.45 18.50 19.79
C ARG A 106 12.29 18.56 18.81
N VAL A 107 11.88 17.40 18.30
CA VAL A 107 10.64 17.21 17.52
C VAL A 107 9.92 15.97 18.02
N GLU A 108 8.60 15.94 17.90
CA GLU A 108 7.78 14.80 18.34
C GLU A 108 7.97 13.60 17.41
N SER A 109 7.82 13.80 16.10
CA SER A 109 7.95 12.73 15.11
C SER A 109 8.21 13.26 13.70
N ALA A 110 8.73 12.38 12.83
CA ALA A 110 8.73 12.54 11.38
C ALA A 110 7.99 11.35 10.75
N TRP A 111 7.26 11.55 9.66
CA TRP A 111 6.40 10.48 9.13
C TRP A 111 6.27 10.50 7.61
N VAL A 112 5.95 9.33 7.06
CA VAL A 112 5.58 9.12 5.66
C VAL A 112 4.20 8.47 5.63
N GLU A 113 3.38 8.88 4.66
CA GLU A 113 2.07 8.28 4.39
C GLU A 113 1.99 7.83 2.94
N VAL A 114 1.48 6.62 2.74
CA VAL A 114 1.18 6.06 1.43
C VAL A 114 -0.33 5.90 1.33
N ASP A 115 -0.93 6.59 0.36
CA ASP A 115 -2.34 6.49 0.01
C ASP A 115 -2.52 5.67 -1.27
N GLY A 116 -3.56 4.84 -1.32
CA GLY A 116 -3.97 4.11 -2.52
C GLY A 116 -5.48 4.16 -2.70
N SER A 117 -5.93 4.50 -3.91
CA SER A 117 -7.34 4.39 -4.32
C SER A 117 -7.44 3.45 -5.51
N TYR A 118 -8.39 2.51 -5.45
CA TYR A 118 -8.46 1.38 -6.39
C TYR A 118 -9.75 1.41 -7.20
N SER A 119 -9.60 1.45 -8.53
CA SER A 119 -10.73 1.28 -9.44
C SER A 119 -11.18 -0.17 -9.46
N LYS A 120 -12.50 -0.37 -9.44
CA LYS A 120 -13.14 -1.68 -9.65
C LYS A 120 -13.33 -2.02 -11.13
N ARG A 121 -12.96 -1.16 -12.07
CA ARG A 121 -13.19 -1.33 -13.51
C ARG A 121 -12.00 -0.93 -14.36
N CYS A 122 -11.77 -1.69 -15.42
CA CYS A 122 -10.77 -1.40 -16.44
C CYS A 122 -11.15 -0.14 -17.24
N GLY A 123 -10.22 0.82 -17.38
CA GLY A 123 -10.43 2.05 -18.15
C GLY A 123 -10.71 1.83 -19.64
N ARG A 124 -10.22 0.71 -20.19
CA ARG A 124 -10.44 0.36 -21.61
C ARG A 124 -11.68 -0.48 -21.86
N CYS A 125 -11.80 -1.64 -21.21
CA CYS A 125 -12.89 -2.59 -21.51
C CYS A 125 -14.04 -2.56 -20.49
N GLY A 126 -13.95 -1.77 -19.42
CA GLY A 126 -14.99 -1.66 -18.40
C GLY A 126 -15.17 -2.90 -17.51
N ARG A 127 -14.47 -4.01 -17.79
CA ARG A 127 -14.56 -5.25 -17.01
C ARG A 127 -14.20 -5.02 -15.53
N PRO A 128 -14.90 -5.68 -14.59
CA PRO A 128 -14.53 -5.64 -13.18
C PRO A 128 -13.10 -6.14 -12.97
N MET A 129 -12.29 -5.35 -12.29
CA MET A 129 -10.94 -5.73 -11.87
C MET A 129 -10.59 -4.98 -10.59
N LEU A 130 -9.66 -5.50 -9.81
CA LEU A 130 -9.14 -4.80 -8.65
C LEU A 130 -7.64 -4.61 -8.85
N CYS A 131 -7.21 -3.36 -9.00
CA CYS A 131 -5.84 -3.02 -9.38
C CYS A 131 -4.97 -2.90 -8.14
N TYR A 132 -4.05 -3.84 -7.96
CA TYR A 132 -3.23 -3.91 -6.75
C TYR A 132 -1.75 -3.69 -6.94
N GLY A 133 -1.30 -3.55 -8.19
CA GLY A 133 0.13 -3.69 -8.43
C GLY A 133 0.62 -5.13 -8.40
N ASP A 134 -0.28 -6.12 -8.49
CA ASP A 134 0.15 -7.41 -9.00
C ASP A 134 0.53 -7.24 -10.49
N LYS A 135 1.04 -8.30 -11.14
CA LYS A 135 1.45 -8.30 -12.55
C LYS A 135 0.34 -7.89 -13.54
N THR A 136 -0.85 -7.49 -13.09
CA THR A 136 -1.99 -7.07 -13.90
C THR A 136 -2.31 -5.56 -13.81
N CYS A 137 -1.69 -4.82 -12.90
CA CYS A 137 -1.90 -3.38 -12.77
C CYS A 137 -0.80 -2.61 -13.52
N TRP A 138 -1.19 -1.93 -14.60
CA TRP A 138 -0.29 -1.16 -15.47
C TRP A 138 0.55 -0.08 -14.76
N CYS A 139 0.24 0.31 -13.52
CA CYS A 139 0.94 1.38 -12.79
C CYS A 139 2.34 1.00 -12.27
N LEU A 140 2.68 -0.29 -12.15
CA LEU A 140 3.89 -0.70 -11.42
C LEU A 140 5.04 -1.26 -12.27
N ASP A 141 4.88 -1.52 -13.56
CA ASP A 141 5.87 -2.32 -14.31
C ASP A 141 6.04 -1.92 -15.79
N LEU A 142 5.77 -0.64 -16.13
CA LEU A 142 5.83 -0.14 -17.52
C LEU A 142 7.25 -0.14 -18.11
N ASP A 143 8.27 0.16 -17.30
CA ASP A 143 9.64 0.32 -17.80
C ASP A 143 10.25 -0.96 -18.37
N LYS A 144 9.66 -2.13 -18.13
CA LYS A 144 10.24 -3.42 -18.54
C LYS A 144 9.52 -4.15 -19.66
N ARG A 145 8.28 -3.76 -20.04
CA ARG A 145 7.45 -4.53 -20.99
C ARG A 145 6.76 -3.74 -22.09
N VAL A 146 6.66 -2.42 -21.99
CA VAL A 146 5.94 -1.61 -22.98
C VAL A 146 6.88 -0.54 -23.53
N TYR A 147 6.96 -0.43 -24.86
CA TYR A 147 7.82 0.54 -25.52
C TYR A 147 7.44 1.99 -25.16
N GLY A 148 8.43 2.85 -24.96
CA GLY A 148 8.26 4.20 -24.41
C GLY A 148 7.20 5.07 -25.11
N LYS A 149 7.08 5.01 -26.44
CA LYS A 149 6.05 5.77 -27.18
C LYS A 149 4.62 5.24 -26.92
N THR A 150 4.47 3.93 -26.75
CA THR A 150 3.18 3.30 -26.43
C THR A 150 2.73 3.70 -25.02
N LEU A 151 3.66 3.90 -24.10
CA LEU A 151 3.38 4.39 -22.75
C LEU A 151 2.78 5.79 -22.73
N GLU A 152 3.33 6.71 -23.54
CA GLU A 152 2.80 8.07 -23.65
C GLU A 152 1.37 8.06 -24.21
N GLN A 153 1.10 7.24 -25.22
CA GLN A 153 -0.25 7.12 -25.81
C GLN A 153 -1.27 6.56 -24.81
N ILE A 154 -0.90 5.54 -24.04
CA ILE A 154 -1.75 4.99 -22.99
C ILE A 154 -2.09 6.05 -21.95
N LYS A 155 -1.09 6.82 -21.49
CA LYS A 155 -1.30 7.92 -20.52
C LYS A 155 -2.23 8.99 -21.06
N VAL A 156 -2.11 9.35 -22.34
CA VAL A 156 -3.00 10.34 -22.98
C VAL A 156 -4.44 9.81 -23.08
N HIS A 157 -4.64 8.53 -23.41
CA HIS A 157 -5.97 7.98 -23.64
C HIS A 157 -6.72 7.60 -22.35
N PHE A 158 -6.03 7.08 -21.35
CA PHE A 158 -6.66 6.53 -20.15
C PHE A 158 -6.37 7.34 -18.87
N GLY A 159 -5.49 8.35 -18.92
CA GLY A 159 -5.14 9.18 -17.77
C GLY A 159 -4.66 8.34 -16.58
N ASN A 160 -5.34 8.45 -15.44
CA ASN A 160 -5.05 7.68 -14.22
C ASN A 160 -5.86 6.37 -14.11
N GLN A 161 -6.61 5.98 -15.15
CA GLN A 161 -7.46 4.79 -15.10
C GLN A 161 -6.66 3.52 -15.34
N CYS A 162 -6.98 2.47 -14.59
CA CYS A 162 -6.27 1.21 -14.69
C CYS A 162 -6.71 0.28 -15.80
N LEU A 163 -5.74 -0.33 -16.49
CA LEU A 163 -5.97 -1.36 -17.50
C LEU A 163 -5.81 -2.76 -16.89
N CYS A 164 -6.69 -3.68 -17.28
CA CYS A 164 -6.55 -5.10 -16.93
C CYS A 164 -5.42 -5.75 -17.74
N LYS A 165 -4.93 -6.91 -17.28
CA LYS A 165 -3.87 -7.67 -17.93
C LYS A 165 -4.07 -7.85 -19.44
N GLU A 166 -5.24 -8.32 -19.87
CA GLU A 166 -5.53 -8.52 -21.31
C GLU A 166 -5.49 -7.22 -22.12
N CYS A 167 -5.99 -6.11 -21.55
CA CYS A 167 -5.94 -4.81 -22.20
C CYS A 167 -4.53 -4.24 -22.23
N LEU A 168 -3.68 -4.57 -21.26
CA LEU A 168 -2.28 -4.18 -21.21
C LEU A 168 -1.43 -5.00 -22.19
N ASP A 169 -1.61 -6.32 -22.20
CA ASP A 169 -0.91 -7.25 -23.11
C ASP A 169 -1.17 -6.86 -24.58
N TYR A 170 -2.39 -6.41 -24.93
CA TYR A 170 -2.69 -5.86 -26.26
C TYR A 170 -1.76 -4.71 -26.69
N TYR A 171 -1.28 -3.89 -25.76
CA TYR A 171 -0.36 -2.78 -26.06
C TYR A 171 1.11 -3.16 -25.90
N ALA A 172 1.42 -4.19 -25.10
CA ALA A 172 2.79 -4.66 -24.89
C ALA A 172 3.37 -5.40 -26.11
N GLY A 173 2.49 -5.99 -26.94
CA GLY A 173 2.90 -6.82 -28.09
C GLY A 173 3.01 -8.29 -27.70
#